data_AF-A0A2G9TFM1-F1
#
_entry.id   AF-A0A2G9TFM1-F1
#
_cell.length_a   1.000
_cell.length_b   1.000
_cell.length_c   1.000
_cell.angle_alpha   90.00
_cell.angle_beta   90.00
_cell.angle_gamma   90.00
#
_symmetry.space_group_name_H-M   'P 1'
#
loop_
_entity.id
_entity.type
_entity.pdbx_description
1 polymer ?
#
loop_
_entity_poly.entity_id
_entity_poly.type
_entity_poly.pdbx_seq_one_letter_code
_entity_poly.pdbx_strand_id
1 'polypeptide(L)'
;DLVRKLLDVDASRRPAAKQILQHPWITHRNSIPATTIVNNVYNVESVKGALEQTYRALTTTSTVNLRPVNASALAKRRLTQLPKMGVCSS
;
A
#
# COMPACT_ATOMS: atom_id res chain seq x y z
N ASP A 1 23.11 1.44 -0.94
CA ASP A 1 22.48 1.96 -2.17
C ASP A 1 21.31 1.08 -2.62
N LEU A 2 21.56 -0.17 -3.03
CA LEU A 2 20.52 -1.08 -3.55
C LEU A 2 19.22 -1.16 -2.74
N VAL A 3 19.30 -1.39 -1.42
CA VAL A 3 18.11 -1.49 -0.55
C VAL A 3 17.28 -0.21 -0.54
N ARG A 4 17.91 0.98 -0.61
CA ARG A 4 17.20 2.26 -0.67
C ARG A 4 16.41 2.40 -1.97
N LYS A 5 16.99 1.96 -3.10
CA LYS A 5 16.30 1.94 -4.42
C LYS A 5 15.17 0.91 -4.48
N LEU A 6 15.34 -0.23 -3.81
CA LEU A 6 14.30 -1.26 -3.72
C LEU A 6 13.09 -0.80 -2.88
N LEU A 7 13.35 -0.08 -1.79
CA LEU A 7 12.35 0.43 -0.87
C LEU A 7 11.98 1.90 -1.13
N ASP A 8 12.04 2.32 -2.40
CA ASP A 8 11.62 3.68 -2.79
C ASP A 8 10.11 3.84 -2.59
N VAL A 9 9.69 5.03 -2.13
CA VAL A 9 8.27 5.37 -1.95
C VAL A 9 7.58 5.43 -3.32
N ASP A 10 8.28 5.93 -4.34
CA ASP A 10 7.80 6.00 -5.71
C ASP A 10 8.08 4.67 -6.42
N ALA A 11 7.01 3.92 -6.72
CA ALA A 11 7.10 2.62 -7.38
C ALA A 11 7.75 2.70 -8.78
N SER A 12 7.65 3.84 -9.47
CA SER A 12 8.24 4.02 -10.81
C SER A 12 9.76 4.10 -10.79
N ARG A 13 10.34 4.46 -9.64
CA ARG A 13 11.80 4.56 -9.44
C ARG A 13 12.42 3.24 -8.99
N ARG A 14 11.60 2.26 -8.63
CA ARG A 14 12.10 0.95 -8.18
C ARG A 14 12.70 0.19 -9.37
N PRO A 15 13.90 -0.41 -9.20
CA PRO A 15 14.55 -1.13 -10.28
C PRO A 15 13.81 -2.43 -10.60
N ALA A 16 13.73 -2.76 -11.88
CA ALA A 16 13.23 -4.06 -12.33
C ALA A 16 14.17 -5.20 -11.92
N ALA A 17 13.66 -6.43 -11.84
CA ALA A 17 14.45 -7.63 -11.50
C ALA A 17 15.75 -7.75 -12.31
N LYS A 18 15.70 -7.48 -13.62
CA LYS A 18 16.87 -7.48 -14.50
C LYS A 18 17.94 -6.48 -14.05
N GLN A 19 17.55 -5.27 -13.65
CA GLN A 19 18.46 -4.22 -13.21
C GLN A 19 19.06 -4.55 -11.84
N ILE A 20 18.27 -5.16 -10.95
CA ILE A 20 18.73 -5.64 -9.63
C ILE A 20 19.87 -6.65 -9.83
N LEU A 21 19.68 -7.65 -10.70
CA LEU A 21 20.69 -8.68 -10.98
C LEU A 21 22.00 -8.13 -11.55
N GLN A 22 21.96 -6.97 -12.19
CA GLN A 22 23.15 -6.28 -12.73
C GLN A 22 23.85 -5.39 -11.71
N HIS A 23 23.29 -5.22 -10.51
CA HIS A 23 23.84 -4.31 -9.51
C HIS A 23 25.17 -4.86 -8.93
N PRO A 24 26.20 -4.03 -8.69
CA PRO A 24 27.51 -4.48 -8.18
C PRO A 24 27.45 -5.31 -6.89
N TRP A 25 26.51 -5.01 -5.99
CA TRP A 25 26.28 -5.78 -4.76
C TRP A 25 25.81 -7.23 -5.04
N ILE A 26 25.31 -7.53 -6.23
CA ILE A 26 24.92 -8.87 -6.65
C ILE A 26 26.00 -9.48 -7.56
N THR A 27 26.48 -8.72 -8.55
CA THR A 27 27.45 -9.22 -9.54
C THR A 27 28.86 -9.42 -8.99
N HIS A 28 29.34 -8.50 -8.14
CA HIS A 28 30.68 -8.55 -7.56
C HIS A 28 30.66 -9.11 -6.15
N ARG A 29 30.02 -10.28 -5.96
CA ARG A 29 29.86 -10.89 -4.63
C ARG A 29 31.19 -11.13 -3.91
N ASN A 30 32.26 -11.41 -4.66
CA ASN A 30 33.59 -11.65 -4.14
C ASN A 30 34.28 -10.39 -3.58
N SER A 31 33.81 -9.19 -3.96
CA SER A 31 34.33 -7.93 -3.43
C SER A 31 33.52 -7.38 -2.25
N ILE A 32 32.51 -8.12 -1.79
CA ILE A 32 31.70 -7.73 -0.63
C ILE A 32 32.45 -8.12 0.66
N PRO A 33 32.44 -7.27 1.70
CA PRO A 33 33.05 -7.62 2.98
C PRO A 33 32.49 -8.95 3.51
N ALA A 34 33.39 -9.88 3.86
CA ALA A 34 33.05 -11.16 4.47
C ALA A 34 32.73 -11.05 5.97
N THR A 35 32.49 -9.84 6.47
CA THR A 35 32.21 -9.56 7.86
C THR A 35 30.90 -10.24 8.29
N THR A 36 30.95 -10.98 9.39
CA THR A 36 29.74 -11.58 9.99
C THR A 36 28.79 -10.47 10.43
N ILE A 37 27.58 -10.48 9.88
CA ILE A 37 26.50 -9.59 10.31
C ILE A 37 25.87 -10.20 11.55
N VAL A 38 26.12 -9.58 12.70
CA VAL A 38 25.55 -10.02 13.99
C VAL A 38 24.30 -9.20 14.27
N ASN A 39 23.15 -9.87 14.40
CA ASN A 39 21.91 -9.22 14.78
C ASN A 39 21.65 -9.42 16.29
N ASN A 40 22.19 -8.51 17.10
CA ASN A 40 22.07 -8.60 18.57
C ASN A 40 20.79 -7.94 19.11
N VAL A 41 20.01 -7.28 18.25
CA VAL A 41 18.90 -6.40 18.66
C VAL A 41 17.56 -7.11 18.56
N TYR A 42 17.37 -8.00 17.58
CA TYR A 42 16.07 -8.61 17.31
C TYR A 42 16.10 -10.13 17.42
N ASN A 43 15.10 -10.69 18.09
CA ASN A 43 14.82 -12.12 18.11
C ASN A 43 14.14 -12.53 16.78
N VAL A 44 14.37 -13.77 16.33
CA VAL A 44 13.70 -14.35 15.16
C VAL A 44 12.17 -14.24 15.25
N GLU A 45 11.58 -14.52 16.41
CA GLU A 45 10.13 -14.47 16.59
C GLU A 45 9.58 -13.04 16.49
N SER A 46 10.31 -12.06 17.02
CA SER A 46 9.90 -10.66 16.92
C SER A 46 9.98 -10.14 15.48
N VAL A 47 11.01 -10.55 14.72
CA VAL A 47 11.12 -10.23 13.29
C VAL A 47 9.99 -10.87 12.49
N LYS A 48 9.67 -12.13 12.76
CA LYS A 48 8.56 -12.84 12.10
C LYS A 48 7.21 -12.19 12.38
N GLY A 49 6.92 -11.88 13.64
CA GLY A 49 5.69 -11.18 14.02
C GLY A 49 5.58 -9.81 13.35
N ALA A 50 6.66 -9.02 13.35
CA ALA A 50 6.70 -7.73 12.67
C ALA A 50 6.47 -7.86 11.15
N LEU A 51 7.02 -8.91 10.53
CA LEU A 51 6.83 -9.19 9.11
C LEU A 51 5.36 -9.48 8.79
N GLU A 52 4.73 -10.34 9.58
CA GLU A 52 3.30 -10.69 9.43
C GLU A 52 2.41 -9.45 9.57
N GLN A 53 2.66 -8.62 10.58
CA GLN A 53 1.90 -7.38 10.79
C GLN A 53 2.07 -6.40 9.63
N THR A 54 3.28 -6.26 9.11
CA THR A 54 3.58 -5.37 7.97
C THR A 54 2.83 -5.83 6.73
N TYR A 55 2.91 -7.12 6.37
CA TYR A 55 2.19 -7.65 5.22
C TYR A 55 0.68 -7.57 5.39
N ARG A 56 0.15 -7.89 6.58
CA ARG A 56 -1.28 -7.72 6.88
C ARG A 56 -1.73 -6.27 6.67
N ALA A 57 -0.98 -5.28 7.16
CA ALA A 57 -1.32 -3.87 6.97
C ALA A 57 -1.30 -3.47 5.50
N LEU A 58 -0.36 -3.99 4.70
CA LEU A 58 -0.28 -3.71 3.26
C LEU A 58 -1.40 -4.36 2.45
N THR A 59 -1.85 -5.56 2.83
CA THR A 59 -2.90 -6.30 2.11
C THR A 59 -4.31 -5.96 2.58
N THR A 60 -4.45 -5.38 3.77
CA THR A 60 -5.77 -5.04 4.33
C THR A 60 -6.28 -3.76 3.69
N THR A 61 -7.07 -3.90 2.63
CA THR A 61 -7.89 -2.80 2.10
C THR A 61 -9.21 -2.76 2.87
N SER A 62 -9.47 -1.67 3.60
CA SER A 62 -10.78 -1.50 4.25
C SER A 62 -11.83 -1.24 3.18
N THR A 63 -12.75 -2.19 3.00
CA THR A 63 -13.93 -2.00 2.15
C THR A 63 -14.90 -1.09 2.88
N VAL A 64 -15.05 0.15 2.39
CA VAL A 64 -16.07 1.05 2.93
C VAL A 64 -17.43 0.60 2.39
N ASN A 65 -18.32 0.18 3.30
CA ASN A 65 -19.70 -0.11 2.93
C ASN A 65 -20.36 1.18 2.45
N LEU A 66 -20.79 1.17 1.18
CA LEU A 66 -21.51 2.30 0.61
C LEU A 66 -22.80 2.52 1.39
N ARG A 67 -23.07 3.78 1.76
CA ARG A 67 -24.37 4.17 2.27
C ARG A 67 -25.33 4.36 1.10
N PRO A 68 -26.65 4.15 1.31
CA PRO A 68 -27.64 4.40 0.27
C PRO A 68 -27.54 5.85 -0.23
N VAL A 69 -27.84 6.06 -1.51
CA VAL A 69 -27.63 7.34 -2.21
C VAL A 69 -28.34 8.50 -1.50
N ASN A 70 -29.51 8.24 -0.89
CA ASN A 70 -30.29 9.21 -0.12
C ASN A 70 -29.58 9.74 1.14
N ALA A 71 -28.55 9.05 1.65
CA ALA A 71 -27.74 9.50 2.76
C ALA A 71 -26.80 10.66 2.35
N SER A 72 -26.52 10.81 1.05
CA SER A 72 -25.70 11.90 0.53
C SER A 72 -26.42 13.24 0.64
N ALA A 73 -25.72 14.25 1.17
CA ALA A 73 -26.23 15.62 1.23
C ALA A 73 -26.64 16.15 -0.15
N LEU A 74 -25.93 15.74 -1.21
CA LEU A 74 -26.26 16.10 -2.59
C LEU A 74 -27.61 15.50 -3.02
N ALA A 75 -27.85 14.23 -2.71
CA ALA A 75 -29.11 13.56 -3.06
C ALA A 75 -30.30 14.20 -2.35
N LYS A 76 -30.14 14.56 -1.06
CA LYS A 76 -31.15 15.31 -0.30
C LYS A 76 -31.47 16.66 -0.94
N ARG A 77 -30.46 17.41 -1.37
CA ARG A 77 -30.66 18.69 -2.06
C ARG A 77 -31.39 18.51 -3.39
N ARG A 78 -31.07 17.47 -4.16
CA ARG A 78 -31.78 17.19 -5.42
C ARG A 78 -33.25 16.86 -5.19
N LEU A 79 -33.58 16.12 -4.13
CA LEU A 79 -34.97 15.82 -3.76
C LEU A 79 -35.77 17.08 -3.38
N THR A 80 -35.15 18.04 -2.72
CA THR A 80 -35.83 19.29 -2.31
C THR A 80 -35.86 20.36 -3.40
N GLN A 81 -34.99 20.27 -4.40
CA GLN A 81 -34.95 21.17 -5.56
C GLN A 81 -35.76 20.64 -6.76
N LEU A 82 -36.28 19.41 -6.68
CA LEU A 82 -37.29 18.94 -7.63
C LEU A 82 -38.53 19.82 -7.46
N PRO A 83 -39.00 20.50 -8.53
CA PRO A 83 -40.31 21.13 -8.50
C PRO A 83 -41.32 20.08 -8.04
N LYS A 84 -42.26 20.46 -7.17
CA LYS A 84 -43.45 19.63 -6.91
C LYS A 84 -44.15 19.45 -8.26
N MET A 85 -43.82 18.40 -9.00
CA MET A 85 -44.65 17.91 -10.08
C MET A 85 -45.93 17.46 -9.37
N GLY A 86 -46.95 18.30 -9.54
CA GLY A 86 -48.23 18.14 -8.88
C GLY A 86 -48.75 16.72 -9.07
N VAL A 87 -49.29 16.20 -7.98
CA VAL A 87 -50.21 15.08 -8.02
C VAL A 87 -51.36 15.51 -8.94
N CYS A 88 -51.38 15.06 -10.19
CA CYS A 88 -52.59 15.05 -10.99
C CYS A 88 -53.42 13.89 -10.47
N SER A 89 -54.31 14.18 -9.52
CA SER A 89 -55.46 13.32 -9.23
C SER A 89 -56.41 13.38 -10.43
N SER A 90 -56.82 12.22 -10.96
CA SER A 90 -57.98 12.04 -11.83
C SER A 90 -58.87 10.98 -11.21
#